data_AF-A0A6J4Y2Z6-F1
#
_entry.id   AF-A0A6J4Y2Z6-F1
#
_cell.length_a   1.000
_cell.length_b   1.000
_cell.length_c   1.000
_cell.angle_alpha   90.00
_cell.angle_beta   90.00
_cell.angle_gamma   90.00
#
_symmetry.space_group_name_H-M   'P 1'
#
loop_
_entity.id
_entity.type
_entity.pdbx_description
1 polymer ?
#
loop_
_entity_poly.entity_id
_entity_poly.type
_entity_poly.pdbx_seq_one_letter_code
_entity_poly.pdbx_strand_id
1 'polypeptide(L)'
;MKNAESQGARIITIEQCLEDGIPAVIEHTHNIIGDKKVYVSLDIDVVDPAYTPGTGTPEVGGFTSYQILQLVRGLKGLNSVGFDLVEVSPPYDSPGEITSILAANLVFEFLSLLALQRRGGPDA
;
A
#
# COMPACT_ATOMS: atom_id res chain seq x y z
N MET A 1 0.25 -16.94 -9.96
CA MET A 1 0.27 -17.20 -8.51
C MET A 1 1.08 -18.45 -8.14
N LYS A 2 0.77 -19.64 -8.66
CA LYS A 2 1.44 -20.92 -8.30
C LYS A 2 2.98 -20.88 -8.21
N ASN A 3 3.64 -20.20 -9.14
CA ASN A 3 5.11 -20.11 -9.12
C ASN A 3 5.64 -19.28 -7.95
N ALA A 4 5.01 -18.17 -7.58
CA ALA A 4 5.48 -17.31 -6.49
C ALA A 4 5.17 -17.93 -5.11
N GLU A 5 3.97 -18.51 -4.97
CA GLU A 5 3.58 -19.23 -3.74
C GLU A 5 4.48 -20.44 -3.48
N SER A 6 4.86 -21.18 -4.52
CA SER A 6 5.82 -22.30 -4.38
C SER A 6 7.21 -21.86 -3.92
N GLN A 7 7.53 -20.57 -4.05
CA GLN A 7 8.78 -19.97 -3.57
C GLN A 7 8.62 -19.31 -2.19
N GLY A 8 7.46 -19.49 -1.54
CA GLY A 8 7.19 -19.00 -0.19
C GLY A 8 6.60 -17.59 -0.13
N ALA A 9 6.23 -16.98 -1.25
CA ALA A 9 5.51 -15.71 -1.24
C ALA A 9 4.09 -15.91 -0.67
N ARG A 10 3.69 -15.03 0.24
CA ARG A 10 2.28 -14.88 0.60
C ARG A 10 1.61 -13.95 -0.40
N ILE A 11 0.59 -14.44 -1.08
CA ILE A 11 -0.26 -13.64 -1.97
C ILE A 11 -1.63 -13.47 -1.30
N ILE A 12 -2.15 -12.24 -1.34
CA ILE A 12 -3.51 -11.90 -0.94
C ILE A 12 -4.11 -11.19 -2.14
N THR A 13 -5.14 -11.79 -2.74
CA THR A 13 -5.79 -11.18 -3.90
C THR A 13 -6.73 -10.05 -3.45
N ILE A 14 -7.17 -9.21 -4.38
CA ILE A 14 -8.10 -8.13 -4.06
C ILE A 14 -9.43 -8.69 -3.55
N GLU A 15 -9.94 -9.77 -4.15
CA GLU A 15 -11.16 -10.45 -3.70
C GLU A 15 -11.01 -10.96 -2.28
N GLN A 16 -9.91 -11.68 -2.01
CA GLN A 16 -9.63 -12.17 -0.67
C GLN A 16 -9.51 -11.01 0.34
N CYS A 17 -8.80 -9.93 -0.02
CA CYS A 17 -8.61 -8.79 0.86
C CYS A 17 -9.94 -8.12 1.22
N LEU A 18 -10.86 -8.02 0.26
CA LEU A 18 -12.18 -7.41 0.46
C LEU A 18 -13.14 -8.33 1.20
N GLU A 19 -13.06 -9.65 0.98
CA GLU A 19 -13.83 -10.66 1.72
C GLU A 19 -13.38 -10.78 3.19
N ASP A 20 -12.07 -10.90 3.42
CA ASP A 20 -11.48 -10.99 4.77
C ASP A 20 -11.60 -9.64 5.52
N GLY A 21 -11.55 -8.54 4.77
CA GLY A 21 -11.58 -7.18 5.27
C GLY A 21 -10.18 -6.64 5.61
N ILE A 22 -10.00 -5.35 5.37
CA ILE A 22 -8.71 -4.65 5.56
C ILE A 22 -8.10 -4.83 6.96
N PRO A 23 -8.85 -4.73 8.07
CA PRO A 23 -8.27 -4.94 9.41
C PRO A 23 -7.67 -6.33 9.59
N ALA A 24 -8.34 -7.38 9.09
CA ALA A 24 -7.85 -8.75 9.19
C ALA A 24 -6.58 -8.96 8.34
N VAL A 25 -6.54 -8.36 7.16
CA VAL A 25 -5.35 -8.39 6.30
C VAL A 25 -4.16 -7.67 6.94
N ILE A 26 -4.40 -6.53 7.59
CA ILE A 26 -3.36 -5.81 8.34
C ILE A 26 -2.82 -6.69 9.47
N GLU A 27 -3.69 -7.25 10.31
CA GLU A 27 -3.30 -8.14 11.41
C GLU A 27 -2.48 -9.34 10.89
N HIS A 28 -2.96 -9.98 9.83
CA HIS A 28 -2.26 -11.11 9.20
C HIS A 28 -0.89 -10.72 8.65
N THR A 29 -0.76 -9.53 8.06
CA THR A 29 0.50 -8.98 7.55
C THR A 29 1.51 -8.78 8.68
N HIS A 30 1.08 -8.22 9.81
CA HIS A 30 1.91 -8.07 11.01
C HIS A 30 2.38 -9.43 11.54
N ASN A 31 1.50 -10.42 11.62
CA ASN A 31 1.83 -11.76 12.10
C ASN A 31 2.88 -12.48 11.23
N ILE A 32 2.85 -12.28 9.91
CA ILE A 32 3.84 -12.86 8.98
C ILE A 32 5.21 -12.20 9.13
N ILE A 33 5.22 -10.86 9.22
CA ILE A 33 6.46 -10.08 9.21
C ILE A 33 7.15 -10.16 10.58
N GLY A 34 6.41 -9.96 11.67
CA GLY A 34 6.95 -9.82 13.02
C GLY A 34 7.93 -8.65 13.12
N ASP A 35 9.04 -8.84 13.85
CA ASP A 35 10.04 -7.79 14.09
C ASP A 35 11.07 -7.61 12.96
N LYS A 36 10.91 -8.32 11.84
CA LYS A 36 11.85 -8.30 10.72
C LYS A 36 11.87 -6.91 10.06
N LYS A 37 13.04 -6.53 9.57
CA LYS A 37 13.18 -5.36 8.70
C LYS A 37 12.34 -5.55 7.44
N VAL A 38 11.50 -4.58 7.12
CA VAL A 38 10.62 -4.62 5.94
C VAL A 38 10.87 -3.43 5.03
N TYR A 39 10.84 -3.67 3.73
CA TYR A 39 10.78 -2.64 2.70
C TYR A 39 9.41 -2.69 2.05
N VAL A 40 8.77 -1.53 1.83
CA VAL A 40 7.44 -1.47 1.23
C VAL A 40 7.53 -0.84 -0.15
N SER A 41 7.13 -1.59 -1.17
CA SER A 41 6.95 -1.05 -2.52
C SER A 41 5.46 -0.96 -2.80
N LEU A 42 5.00 0.23 -3.20
CA LEU A 42 3.60 0.47 -3.54
C LEU A 42 3.47 0.88 -5.00
N ASP A 43 2.91 -0.03 -5.81
CA ASP A 43 2.43 0.29 -7.14
C ASP A 43 1.06 0.99 -7.04
N ILE A 44 0.91 2.15 -7.68
CA ILE A 44 -0.33 2.93 -7.63
C ILE A 44 -1.46 2.27 -8.44
N ASP A 45 -1.14 1.34 -9.34
CA ASP A 45 -2.12 0.61 -10.15
C ASP A 45 -2.98 -0.40 -9.35
N VAL A 46 -2.63 -0.65 -8.09
CA VAL A 46 -3.45 -1.45 -7.15
C VAL A 46 -4.78 -0.75 -6.78
N VAL A 47 -4.84 0.55 -7.00
CA VAL A 47 -6.02 1.39 -6.75
C VAL A 47 -6.86 1.43 -8.03
N ASP A 48 -8.19 1.37 -7.88
CA ASP A 48 -9.09 1.37 -9.02
C ASP A 48 -8.91 2.64 -9.88
N PRO A 49 -8.94 2.54 -11.23
CA PRO A 49 -8.77 3.67 -12.14
C PRO A 49 -9.77 4.83 -11.92
N ALA A 50 -10.89 4.60 -11.23
CA ALA A 50 -11.79 5.66 -10.78
C ALA A 50 -11.12 6.66 -9.82
N TYR A 51 -10.03 6.27 -9.15
CA TYR A 51 -9.26 7.09 -8.23
C TYR A 51 -7.83 7.35 -8.72
N THR A 52 -7.27 6.47 -9.56
CA THR A 52 -5.88 6.53 -10.06
C THR A 52 -5.79 6.28 -11.56
N PRO A 53 -6.39 7.13 -12.41
CA PRO A 53 -6.32 6.97 -13.88
C PRO A 53 -4.90 7.12 -14.45
N GLY A 54 -4.02 7.83 -13.72
CA GLY A 54 -2.66 8.16 -14.16
C GLY A 54 -1.65 7.05 -13.90
N THR A 55 -1.83 5.88 -14.51
CA THR A 55 -0.85 4.77 -14.52
C THR A 55 -0.72 4.17 -15.93
N GLY A 56 0.37 3.45 -16.20
CA GLY A 56 0.60 2.79 -17.49
C GLY A 56 -0.31 1.56 -17.73
N THR A 57 -0.69 0.86 -16.67
CA THR A 57 -1.42 -0.43 -16.72
C THR A 57 -2.63 -0.45 -15.78
N PRO A 58 -3.69 0.32 -16.07
CA PRO A 58 -4.86 0.37 -15.20
C PRO A 58 -5.63 -0.96 -15.17
N GLU A 59 -5.94 -1.46 -13.97
CA GLU A 59 -6.75 -2.66 -13.74
C GLU A 59 -8.00 -2.33 -12.91
N VAL A 60 -9.19 -2.70 -13.39
CA VAL A 60 -10.47 -2.39 -12.72
C VAL A 60 -10.72 -3.28 -11.50
N GLY A 61 -11.49 -2.79 -10.53
CA GLY A 61 -11.86 -3.53 -9.33
C GLY A 61 -10.83 -3.48 -8.21
N GLY A 62 -9.88 -2.53 -8.29
CA GLY A 62 -8.86 -2.28 -7.27
C GLY A 62 -9.41 -1.60 -6.01
N PHE A 63 -8.51 -1.14 -5.16
CA PHE A 63 -8.88 -0.43 -3.93
C PHE A 63 -9.48 0.95 -4.23
N THR A 64 -10.38 1.41 -3.36
CA THR A 64 -10.71 2.84 -3.28
C THR A 64 -9.55 3.62 -2.65
N SER A 65 -9.51 4.94 -2.88
CA SER A 65 -8.52 5.83 -2.23
C SER A 65 -8.52 5.74 -0.71
N TYR A 66 -9.68 5.51 -0.08
CA TYR A 66 -9.77 5.36 1.37
C TYR A 66 -9.19 4.02 1.85
N GLN A 67 -9.48 2.93 1.15
CA GLN A 67 -9.01 1.60 1.51
C GLN A 67 -7.48 1.49 1.45
N ILE A 68 -6.85 2.07 0.42
CA ILE A 68 -5.39 2.05 0.32
C ILE A 68 -4.73 2.88 1.44
N LEU A 69 -5.33 4.01 1.83
CA LEU A 69 -4.87 4.78 3.00
C LEU A 69 -4.98 3.97 4.29
N GLN A 70 -6.04 3.17 4.46
CA GLN A 70 -6.18 2.29 5.63
C GLN A 70 -5.09 1.22 5.66
N LEU A 71 -4.80 0.58 4.52
CA LEU A 71 -3.73 -0.41 4.40
C LEU A 71 -2.37 0.19 4.77
N VAL A 72 -2.01 1.34 4.18
CA VAL A 72 -0.74 2.02 4.49
C VAL A 72 -0.66 2.41 5.96
N ARG A 73 -1.68 3.06 6.52
CA ARG A 73 -1.71 3.41 7.97
C ARG A 73 -1.60 2.19 8.88
N GLY A 74 -2.18 1.07 8.45
CA GLY A 74 -2.10 -0.22 9.15
C GLY A 74 -0.69 -0.78 9.31
N LEU A 75 0.27 -0.30 8.53
CA LEU A 75 1.68 -0.71 8.63
C LEU A 75 2.41 -0.10 9.83
N LYS A 76 1.75 0.79 10.60
CA LYS A 76 2.27 1.31 11.87
C LYS A 76 2.73 0.17 12.77
N GLY A 77 3.91 0.32 13.37
CA GLY A 77 4.54 -0.67 14.25
C GLY A 77 5.49 -1.64 13.55
N LEU A 78 5.45 -1.74 12.21
CA LEU A 78 6.43 -2.54 11.47
C LEU A 78 7.82 -1.88 11.48
N ASN A 79 8.87 -2.70 11.48
CA ASN A 79 10.26 -2.25 11.38
C ASN A 79 10.61 -1.89 9.92
N SER A 80 10.02 -0.81 9.42
CA SER A 80 10.19 -0.33 8.05
C SER A 80 11.56 0.31 7.86
N VAL A 81 12.30 -0.11 6.84
CA VAL A 81 13.63 0.44 6.51
C VAL A 81 13.62 1.39 5.32
N GLY A 82 12.49 1.46 4.60
CA GLY A 82 12.29 2.34 3.45
C GLY A 82 11.01 1.98 2.71
N PHE A 83 10.67 2.82 1.73
CA PHE A 83 9.58 2.58 0.81
C PHE A 83 9.84 3.22 -0.55
N ASP A 84 9.10 2.79 -1.56
CA ASP A 84 8.88 3.50 -2.82
C ASP A 84 7.39 3.54 -3.18
N LEU A 85 7.02 4.53 -3.99
CA LEU A 85 5.72 4.62 -4.64
C LEU A 85 5.98 4.80 -6.13
N VAL A 86 5.46 3.88 -6.94
CA VAL A 86 5.81 3.74 -8.36
C VAL A 86 4.58 3.86 -9.28
N GLU A 87 4.83 3.86 -10.59
CA GLU A 87 3.84 3.87 -11.68
C GLU A 87 2.88 5.06 -11.75
N VAL A 88 3.17 6.16 -11.05
CA VAL A 88 2.48 7.43 -11.30
C VAL A 88 2.88 7.96 -12.68
N SER A 89 1.91 8.10 -13.57
CA SER A 89 2.07 8.59 -14.94
C SER A 89 1.25 9.86 -15.17
N PRO A 90 1.85 11.06 -14.98
CA PRO A 90 1.18 12.34 -15.20
C PRO A 90 0.51 12.51 -16.57
N PRO A 91 1.07 11.99 -17.70
CA PRO A 91 0.40 12.07 -18.99
C PRO A 91 -0.97 11.39 -19.08
N TYR A 92 -1.25 10.42 -18.20
CA TYR A 92 -2.54 9.71 -18.13
C TYR A 92 -3.40 10.16 -16.95
N ASP A 93 -2.92 11.10 -16.14
CA ASP A 93 -3.69 11.59 -15.01
C ASP A 93 -4.87 12.45 -15.49
N SER A 94 -5.90 12.55 -14.65
CA SER A 94 -7.05 13.40 -14.93
C SER A 94 -6.65 14.89 -14.94
N PRO A 95 -7.46 15.79 -15.53
CA PRO A 95 -7.23 17.24 -15.44
C PRO A 95 -7.13 17.78 -14.00
N GLY A 96 -7.66 17.04 -13.02
CA GLY A 96 -7.57 17.37 -11.59
C GLY A 96 -6.37 16.74 -10.87
N GLU A 97 -5.48 16.03 -11.58
CA GLU A 97 -4.27 15.41 -11.04
C GLU A 97 -4.53 14.47 -9.85
N ILE A 98 -5.69 13.80 -9.85
CA ILE A 98 -6.16 13.00 -8.70
C ILE A 98 -5.20 11.86 -8.35
N THR A 99 -4.51 11.28 -9.34
CA THR A 99 -3.51 10.23 -9.10
C THR A 99 -2.31 10.80 -8.36
N SER A 100 -1.81 11.94 -8.85
CA SER A 100 -0.67 12.65 -8.26
C SER A 100 -0.97 13.12 -6.84
N ILE A 101 -2.19 13.62 -6.58
CA ILE A 101 -2.65 14.02 -5.24
C ILE A 101 -2.70 12.80 -4.30
N LEU A 102 -3.27 11.68 -4.74
CA LEU A 102 -3.32 10.47 -3.92
C LEU A 102 -1.91 9.95 -3.61
N ALA A 103 -1.04 9.90 -4.63
CA ALA A 103 0.35 9.48 -4.47
C ALA A 103 1.10 10.35 -3.46
N ALA A 104 0.97 11.68 -3.53
CA ALA A 104 1.58 12.60 -2.57
C ALA A 104 1.10 12.36 -1.13
N ASN A 105 -0.20 12.07 -0.94
CA ASN A 105 -0.74 11.74 0.38
C ASN A 105 -0.22 10.39 0.89
N LEU A 106 -0.13 9.36 0.03
CA LEU A 106 0.43 8.06 0.41
C LEU A 106 1.91 8.17 0.82
N VAL A 107 2.70 8.95 0.08
CA VAL A 107 4.09 9.27 0.44
C VAL A 107 4.16 9.95 1.81
N PHE A 108 3.25 10.90 2.09
CA PHE A 108 3.18 11.56 3.40
C PHE A 108 2.84 10.57 4.54
N GLU A 109 1.91 9.64 4.32
CA GLU A 109 1.59 8.59 5.29
C GLU A 109 2.81 7.70 5.56
N PHE A 110 3.51 7.22 4.53
CA PHE A 110 4.73 6.42 4.72
C PHE A 110 5.83 7.17 5.48
N LEU A 111 6.06 8.45 5.15
CA LEU A 111 7.01 9.29 5.88
C LEU A 111 6.61 9.45 7.36
N SER A 112 5.32 9.56 7.63
CA SER A 112 4.79 9.64 8.99
C SER A 112 5.07 8.36 9.78
N LEU A 113 4.89 7.19 9.17
CA LEU A 113 5.22 5.90 9.80
C LEU A 113 6.72 5.78 10.13
N LEU A 114 7.60 6.15 9.17
CA LEU A 114 9.04 6.15 9.40
C LEU A 114 9.45 7.14 10.51
N ALA A 115 8.79 8.30 10.57
CA ALA A 115 9.05 9.29 11.61
C ALA A 115 8.62 8.79 13.00
N LEU A 116 7.47 8.12 13.10
CA LEU A 116 6.99 7.50 14.34
C LEU A 116 7.95 6.42 14.85
N GLN A 117 8.38 5.52 13.96
CA GLN A 117 9.35 4.47 14.29
C GLN A 117 10.67 5.06 14.81
N ARG A 118 11.19 6.12 14.17
CA ARG A 118 12.43 6.78 14.59
C ARG A 118 12.33 7.49 15.95
N ARG A 119 11.14 7.93 16.33
CA ARG A 119 10.91 8.57 17.63
C ARG A 119 10.92 7.59 18.80
N GLY A 120 10.76 6.28 18.56
CA GLY A 120 10.80 5.24 19.60
C GLY A 120 9.77 5.45 20.74
N GLY A 121 8.66 6.13 20.46
CA GLY A 121 7.73 6.63 21.48
C GLY A 121 6.59 5.66 21.82
N PRO A 122 5.88 5.88 22.94
CA PRO A 122 4.75 5.05 23.39
C PRO A 122 3.49 5.16 22.51
N ASP A 123 3.44 6.10 21.57
CA ASP A 123 2.46 6.17 20.48
C ASP A 123 3.03 5.65 19.14
N ALA A 124 4.24 5.08 19.11
CA ALA A 124 4.84 4.44 17.93
C ALA A 124 4.24 3.04 17.70
#